data_AF-A0A8S4RE64-F1
#
_entry.id   AF-A0A8S4RE64-F1
#
_cell.length_a   1.000
_cell.length_b   1.000
_cell.length_c   1.000
_cell.angle_alpha   90.00
_cell.angle_beta   90.00
_cell.angle_gamma   90.00
#
_symmetry.space_group_name_H-M   'P 1'
#
loop_
_entity.id
_entity.type
_entity.pdbx_description
1 polymer ?
#
loop_
_entity_poly.entity_id
_entity_poly.type
_entity_poly.pdbx_seq_one_letter_code
_entity_poly.pdbx_strand_id
1 'polypeptide(L)'
;MWNVQSTVIVPIVVSVNGLLAKSFDQHLKKLSLGCWIKGRIQKAVVLQTARNCPTNEEYLLCGSACQQNCSDLNPGNCTDCIEGCFCMTGYLRDENGTCVTAGKCGTNISCGENEEFLPCGSACPATCAVPEPEVCGLTCSMGCFCKEGFYRDEVSHMCVTMDNCSTVDMCFNANEVYDICNATCEPTCAQPEPICAKVCKSGCICSPGLLRSPEGECVSVEKCPPSNGTKPDVLNKYLSTINKILHLTAV
;
A
#
# COMPACT_ATOMS: atom_id res chain seq x y z
N MET A 1 -46.92 -0.11 31.07
CA MET A 1 -45.94 0.19 32.13
C MET A 1 -44.79 -0.77 31.96
N TRP A 2 -43.62 -0.33 31.51
CA TRP A 2 -42.42 -1.16 31.48
C TRP A 2 -41.40 -0.49 32.40
N ASN A 3 -41.00 -1.21 33.44
CA ASN A 3 -40.11 -0.74 34.50
C ASN A 3 -38.68 -1.14 34.12
N VAL A 4 -37.81 -0.16 33.85
CA VAL A 4 -36.42 -0.39 33.48
C VAL A 4 -35.55 -0.06 34.69
N GLN A 5 -34.86 -1.05 35.25
CA GLN A 5 -34.16 -0.95 36.55
C GLN A 5 -32.72 -0.43 36.50
N SER A 6 -32.13 -0.16 35.33
CA SER A 6 -30.89 0.60 35.24
C SER A 6 -30.60 1.06 33.81
N THR A 7 -30.36 2.35 33.64
CA THR A 7 -29.89 2.95 32.37
C THR A 7 -28.42 3.32 32.54
N VAL A 8 -27.52 2.64 31.83
CA VAL A 8 -26.14 3.13 31.68
C VAL A 8 -26.17 4.22 30.62
N ILE A 9 -26.12 5.47 31.09
CA ILE A 9 -25.99 6.64 30.21
C ILE A 9 -24.52 6.69 29.77
N VAL A 10 -24.22 6.18 28.59
CA VAL A 10 -22.97 6.51 27.90
C VAL A 10 -23.18 7.91 27.30
N PRO A 11 -22.45 8.94 27.75
CA PRO A 11 -22.54 10.24 27.12
C PRO A 11 -21.87 10.12 25.74
N ILE A 12 -22.68 9.94 24.69
CA ILE A 12 -22.24 10.36 23.37
C ILE A 12 -22.09 11.87 23.49
N VAL A 13 -20.85 12.33 23.63
CA VAL A 13 -20.48 13.73 23.49
C VAL A 13 -20.96 14.13 22.11
N VAL A 14 -22.14 14.73 22.03
CA VAL A 14 -22.56 15.47 20.85
C VAL A 14 -21.61 16.65 20.81
N SER A 15 -20.51 16.50 20.08
CA SER A 15 -19.51 17.55 19.96
C SER A 15 -20.22 18.84 19.57
N VAL A 16 -19.98 19.84 20.41
CA VAL A 16 -20.37 21.23 20.30
C VAL A 16 -20.04 21.72 18.88
N ASN A 17 -21.04 21.71 18.01
CA ASN A 17 -21.28 22.69 16.93
C ASN A 17 -22.56 22.36 16.13
N GLY A 18 -23.70 22.21 16.82
CA GLY A 18 -25.02 22.65 16.33
C GLY A 18 -25.57 22.17 14.97
N LEU A 19 -24.97 21.22 14.26
CA LEU A 19 -25.35 20.85 12.89
C LEU A 19 -26.19 19.56 12.79
N LEU A 20 -27.15 19.40 13.71
CA LEU A 20 -28.35 18.57 13.47
C LEU A 20 -29.63 19.38 13.77
N ALA A 21 -29.54 20.70 13.61
CA ALA A 21 -30.64 21.64 13.82
C ALA A 21 -31.45 21.84 12.54
N LYS A 22 -32.79 21.81 12.66
CA LYS A 22 -33.82 22.04 11.62
C LYS A 22 -34.13 20.88 10.66
N SER A 23 -33.14 20.20 10.07
CA SER A 23 -33.42 19.14 9.07
C SER A 23 -34.20 17.95 9.66
N PHE A 24 -33.81 17.48 10.85
CA PHE A 24 -34.48 16.36 11.51
C PHE A 24 -35.93 16.67 11.90
N ASP A 25 -36.21 17.88 12.39
CA ASP A 25 -37.57 18.30 12.74
C ASP A 25 -38.49 18.40 11.51
N GLN A 26 -37.93 18.80 10.37
CA GLN A 26 -38.65 18.82 9.10
C GLN A 26 -38.95 17.40 8.60
N HIS A 27 -38.01 16.47 8.80
CA HIS A 27 -38.19 15.06 8.48
C HIS A 27 -39.27 14.41 9.37
N LEU A 28 -39.26 14.67 10.67
CA LEU A 28 -40.31 14.22 11.60
C LEU A 28 -41.68 14.79 11.23
N LYS A 29 -41.76 16.04 10.78
CA LYS A 29 -43.01 16.62 10.25
C LYS A 29 -43.46 15.91 8.96
N LYS A 30 -42.54 15.62 8.03
CA LYS A 30 -42.84 14.89 6.78
C LYS A 30 -43.39 13.49 7.06
N LEU A 31 -42.90 12.83 8.09
CA LEU A 31 -43.39 11.53 8.56
C LEU A 31 -44.61 11.63 9.51
N SER A 32 -45.15 12.83 9.75
CA SER A 32 -46.24 13.09 10.71
C SER A 32 -45.93 12.68 12.17
N LEU A 33 -44.66 12.45 12.49
CA LEU A 33 -44.16 12.11 13.81
C LEU A 33 -43.79 13.33 14.67
N GLY A 34 -43.76 14.53 14.07
CA GLY A 34 -43.37 15.77 14.76
C GLY A 34 -44.24 16.16 15.96
N CYS A 35 -45.49 15.68 16.02
CA CYS A 35 -46.37 15.84 17.17
C CYS A 35 -46.15 14.79 18.27
N TRP A 36 -45.49 13.68 17.97
CA TRP A 36 -45.27 12.55 18.88
C TRP A 36 -43.87 12.57 19.50
N ILE A 37 -42.87 13.08 18.76
CA ILE A 37 -41.47 13.14 19.18
C ILE A 37 -41.10 14.61 19.42
N LYS A 38 -41.38 15.11 20.64
CA LYS A 38 -41.17 16.52 21.02
C LYS A 38 -39.92 16.75 21.87
N GLY A 39 -39.60 15.80 22.75
CA GLY A 39 -38.50 15.94 23.72
C GLY A 39 -37.12 15.74 23.10
N ARG A 40 -36.11 16.48 23.58
CA ARG A 40 -34.71 16.32 23.14
C ARG A 40 -34.21 14.87 23.31
N ILE A 41 -34.61 14.20 24.40
CA ILE A 41 -34.28 12.79 24.67
C ILE A 41 -34.94 11.87 23.65
N GLN A 42 -36.24 12.06 23.36
CA GLN A 42 -36.96 11.26 22.35
C GLN A 42 -36.33 11.44 20.96
N LYS A 43 -35.99 12.68 20.59
CA LYS A 43 -35.30 12.98 19.34
C LYS A 43 -33.92 12.33 19.29
N ALA A 44 -33.15 12.39 20.37
CA ALA A 44 -31.84 11.74 20.46
C ALA A 44 -31.95 10.21 20.35
N VAL A 45 -32.91 9.59 21.04
CA VAL A 45 -33.18 8.14 20.94
C VAL A 45 -33.57 7.74 19.52
N VAL A 46 -34.46 8.51 18.87
CA VAL A 46 -34.88 8.23 17.49
C VAL A 46 -33.73 8.39 16.51
N LEU A 47 -32.90 9.41 16.69
CA LEU A 47 -31.67 9.61 15.91
C LEU A 47 -30.68 8.47 16.10
N GLN A 48 -30.57 7.96 17.33
CA GLN A 48 -29.71 6.84 17.68
C GLN A 48 -30.24 5.53 17.07
N THR A 49 -31.55 5.28 17.12
CA THR A 49 -32.16 4.12 16.44
C THR A 49 -32.12 4.21 14.92
N ALA A 50 -32.15 5.42 14.34
CA ALA A 50 -31.99 5.64 12.91
C ALA A 50 -30.55 5.39 12.41
N ARG A 51 -29.58 5.33 13.33
CA ARG A 51 -28.17 5.00 13.08
C ARG A 51 -27.85 3.52 13.32
N ASN A 52 -28.86 2.69 13.61
CA ASN A 52 -28.65 1.26 13.74
C ASN A 52 -28.47 0.65 12.35
N CYS A 53 -27.23 0.25 12.05
CA CYS A 53 -26.94 -0.51 10.85
C CYS A 53 -27.21 -2.00 11.05
N PRO A 54 -27.44 -2.75 9.95
CA PRO A 54 -27.51 -4.20 9.98
C PRO A 54 -26.24 -4.86 10.53
N THR A 55 -26.30 -6.17 10.79
CA THR A 55 -25.13 -6.94 11.24
C THR A 55 -23.95 -6.80 10.28
N ASN A 56 -22.74 -6.60 10.82
CA ASN A 56 -21.50 -6.36 10.08
C ASN A 56 -21.48 -5.06 9.25
N GLU A 57 -22.34 -4.11 9.59
CA GLU A 57 -22.33 -2.76 9.04
C GLU A 57 -22.04 -1.71 10.11
N GLU A 58 -21.30 -0.67 9.73
CA GLU A 58 -21.05 0.51 10.55
C GLU A 58 -21.65 1.76 9.92
N TYR A 59 -22.14 2.67 10.77
CA TYR A 59 -22.71 3.93 10.32
C TYR A 59 -21.60 4.96 10.13
N LEU A 60 -21.44 5.46 8.91
CA LEU A 60 -20.48 6.52 8.61
C LEU A 60 -21.23 7.77 8.14
N LEU A 61 -20.82 8.93 8.68
CA LEU A 61 -21.23 10.24 8.15
C LEU A 61 -20.62 10.50 6.76
N CYS A 62 -19.55 9.79 6.44
CA CYS A 62 -18.79 9.89 5.21
C CYS A 62 -18.16 8.53 4.88
N GLY A 63 -18.86 7.72 4.10
CA GLY A 63 -18.33 6.49 3.50
C GLY A 63 -18.21 6.64 1.98
N SER A 64 -17.39 5.79 1.36
CA SER A 64 -17.23 5.76 -0.10
C SER A 64 -18.56 5.40 -0.77
N ALA A 65 -18.97 6.17 -1.78
CA ALA A 65 -20.14 5.85 -2.60
C ALA A 65 -19.99 4.53 -3.39
N CYS A 66 -18.76 4.05 -3.56
CA CYS A 66 -18.46 2.85 -4.32
C CYS A 66 -17.77 1.84 -3.39
N GLN A 67 -18.54 1.31 -2.45
CA GLN A 67 -18.05 0.28 -1.56
C GLN A 67 -17.85 -1.04 -2.32
N GLN A 68 -16.73 -1.72 -2.02
CA GLN A 68 -16.44 -3.06 -2.53
C GLN A 68 -17.58 -4.03 -2.17
N ASN A 69 -17.92 -4.90 -3.11
CA ASN A 69 -18.96 -5.91 -2.96
C ASN A 69 -18.49 -7.24 -3.56
N CYS A 70 -19.27 -8.31 -3.41
CA CYS A 70 -18.87 -9.64 -3.89
C CYS A 70 -18.70 -9.75 -5.42
N SER A 71 -19.24 -8.78 -6.18
CA SER A 71 -19.21 -8.75 -7.65
C SER A 71 -18.15 -7.77 -8.19
N ASP A 72 -17.77 -6.77 -7.41
CA ASP A 72 -16.75 -5.78 -7.75
C ASP A 72 -15.90 -5.41 -6.52
N LEU A 73 -14.65 -5.87 -6.55
CA LEU A 73 -13.65 -5.63 -5.52
C LEU A 73 -12.78 -4.42 -5.80
N ASN A 74 -12.84 -3.86 -6.99
CA ASN A 74 -12.11 -2.64 -7.31
C ASN A 74 -13.05 -1.65 -8.00
N PRO A 75 -14.12 -1.23 -7.28
CA PRO A 75 -14.91 -0.12 -7.75
C PRO A 75 -13.94 1.05 -7.93
N GLY A 76 -13.92 1.63 -9.13
CA GLY A 76 -12.93 2.64 -9.52
C GLY A 76 -12.88 3.85 -8.58
N ASN A 77 -12.03 4.83 -8.89
CA ASN A 77 -11.84 5.99 -8.02
C ASN A 77 -13.14 6.76 -7.77
N CYS A 78 -13.70 6.59 -6.57
CA CYS A 78 -14.85 7.32 -6.09
C CYS A 78 -14.42 8.29 -5.00
N THR A 79 -14.50 9.57 -5.34
CA THR A 79 -14.23 10.69 -4.44
C THR A 79 -15.48 11.15 -3.68
N ASP A 80 -16.64 10.61 -4.05
CA ASP A 80 -17.92 10.96 -3.44
C ASP A 80 -18.07 10.33 -2.06
N CYS A 81 -18.35 11.21 -1.09
CA CYS A 81 -18.58 10.88 0.30
C CYS A 81 -20.09 10.89 0.56
N ILE A 82 -20.64 9.74 0.95
CA ILE A 82 -22.07 9.59 1.27
C ILE A 82 -22.27 9.16 2.72
N GLU A 83 -23.33 9.66 3.35
CA GLU A 83 -23.74 9.28 4.71
C GLU A 83 -24.63 8.03 4.66
N GLY A 84 -24.36 7.02 5.50
CA GLY A 84 -25.11 5.76 5.48
C GLY A 84 -24.49 4.63 6.28
N CYS A 85 -25.01 3.41 6.05
CA CYS A 85 -24.47 2.17 6.60
C CYS A 85 -23.58 1.48 5.57
N PHE A 86 -22.38 1.12 6.00
CA PHE A 86 -21.35 0.53 5.15
C PHE A 86 -20.91 -0.80 5.76
N CYS A 87 -20.55 -1.77 4.92
CA CYS A 87 -19.91 -2.98 5.44
C CYS A 87 -18.66 -2.61 6.23
N MET A 88 -18.50 -3.20 7.42
CA MET A 88 -17.29 -3.05 8.22
C MET A 88 -16.06 -3.54 7.43
N THR A 89 -14.88 -3.08 7.82
CA THR A 89 -13.61 -3.56 7.22
C THR A 89 -13.54 -5.09 7.20
N GLY A 90 -13.19 -5.65 6.04
CA GLY A 90 -13.11 -7.10 5.82
C GLY A 90 -14.43 -7.79 5.42
N TYR A 91 -15.53 -7.04 5.32
CA TYR A 91 -16.81 -7.52 4.83
C TYR A 91 -17.14 -6.91 3.46
N LEU A 92 -17.78 -7.72 2.62
CA LEU A 92 -18.25 -7.37 1.29
C LEU A 92 -19.76 -7.52 1.24
N ARG A 93 -20.44 -6.59 0.56
CA ARG A 93 -21.88 -6.70 0.35
C ARG A 93 -22.17 -7.77 -0.70
N ASP A 94 -23.00 -8.75 -0.39
CA ASP A 94 -23.45 -9.76 -1.35
C ASP A 94 -24.62 -9.26 -2.21
N GLU A 95 -25.07 -10.08 -3.16
CA GLU A 95 -26.20 -9.76 -4.05
C GLU A 95 -27.54 -9.59 -3.30
N ASN A 96 -27.65 -10.15 -2.08
CA ASN A 96 -28.82 -9.98 -1.21
C ASN A 96 -28.74 -8.71 -0.36
N GLY A 97 -27.67 -7.92 -0.52
CA GLY A 97 -27.44 -6.69 0.24
C GLY A 97 -26.87 -6.93 1.64
N THR A 98 -26.42 -8.14 1.98
CA THR A 98 -25.88 -8.48 3.31
C THR A 98 -24.35 -8.42 3.31
N CYS A 99 -23.76 -7.84 4.35
CA CYS A 99 -22.30 -7.80 4.50
C CYS A 99 -21.77 -9.15 5.04
N VAL A 100 -21.02 -9.84 4.19
CA VAL A 100 -20.44 -11.17 4.45
C VAL A 100 -18.92 -11.12 4.35
N THR A 101 -18.24 -12.06 5.01
CA THR A 101 -16.80 -12.25 4.82
C THR A 101 -16.52 -12.68 3.38
N ALA A 102 -15.38 -12.30 2.81
CA ALA A 102 -15.00 -12.66 1.44
C ALA A 102 -15.12 -14.15 1.11
N GLY A 103 -14.76 -15.06 2.02
CA GLY A 103 -14.92 -16.51 1.81
C GLY A 103 -16.38 -17.00 1.76
N LYS A 104 -17.35 -16.12 2.01
CA LYS A 104 -18.80 -16.38 1.88
C LYS A 104 -19.42 -15.68 0.69
N CYS A 105 -18.64 -14.92 -0.10
CA CYS A 105 -19.12 -14.51 -1.42
C CYS A 105 -19.36 -15.79 -2.23
N GLY A 106 -20.60 -16.00 -2.69
CA GLY A 106 -21.00 -17.18 -3.45
C GLY A 106 -20.29 -17.29 -4.81
N THR A 107 -19.62 -16.23 -5.22
CA THR A 107 -18.66 -16.14 -6.30
C THR A 107 -17.26 -16.44 -5.77
N ASN A 108 -16.51 -17.32 -6.45
CA ASN A 108 -15.06 -17.34 -6.29
C ASN A 108 -14.55 -15.95 -6.67
N ILE A 109 -14.19 -15.15 -5.67
CA ILE A 109 -13.43 -13.92 -5.87
C ILE A 109 -12.24 -14.28 -6.77
N SER A 110 -12.29 -13.83 -8.02
CA SER A 110 -11.26 -14.14 -9.00
C SER A 110 -10.26 -13.01 -9.01
N CYS A 111 -9.10 -13.24 -8.40
CA CYS A 111 -7.95 -12.38 -8.60
C CYS A 111 -7.24 -12.73 -9.91
N GLY A 112 -6.32 -11.87 -10.35
CA GLY A 112 -5.48 -12.12 -11.51
C GLY A 112 -4.55 -13.32 -11.31
N GLU A 113 -3.80 -13.66 -12.35
CA GLU A 113 -2.77 -14.69 -12.24
C GLU A 113 -1.72 -14.29 -11.19
N ASN A 114 -1.32 -15.24 -10.35
CA ASN A 114 -0.39 -15.05 -9.24
C ASN A 114 -0.83 -14.03 -8.17
N GLU A 115 -2.13 -13.72 -8.13
CA GLU A 115 -2.73 -12.93 -7.06
C GLU A 115 -3.58 -13.81 -6.13
N GLU A 116 -3.71 -13.36 -4.90
CA GLU A 116 -4.64 -13.90 -3.92
C GLU A 116 -5.47 -12.78 -3.29
N PHE A 117 -6.70 -13.10 -2.93
CA PHE A 117 -7.54 -12.15 -2.24
C PHE A 117 -7.20 -12.14 -0.76
N LEU A 118 -6.87 -10.96 -0.24
CA LEU A 118 -6.69 -10.75 1.19
C LEU A 118 -7.75 -9.77 1.70
N PRO A 119 -8.49 -10.12 2.77
CA PRO A 119 -9.39 -9.18 3.44
C PRO A 119 -8.62 -8.04 4.15
N CYS A 120 -7.32 -8.23 4.35
CA CYS A 120 -6.40 -7.31 5.01
C CYS A 120 -4.98 -7.61 4.51
N GLY A 121 -4.65 -7.11 3.31
CA GLY A 121 -3.30 -7.13 2.75
C GLY A 121 -2.52 -5.86 3.08
N SER A 122 -1.20 -5.90 2.92
CA SER A 122 -0.33 -4.75 3.19
C SER A 122 -0.75 -3.53 2.37
N ALA A 123 -0.88 -2.35 3.00
CA ALA A 123 -1.06 -1.09 2.28
C ALA A 123 0.17 -0.68 1.45
N CYS A 124 1.31 -1.33 1.68
CA CYS A 124 2.54 -1.21 0.89
C CYS A 124 2.88 -2.60 0.34
N PRO A 125 2.14 -3.09 -0.68
CA PRO A 125 2.45 -4.36 -1.29
C PRO A 125 3.81 -4.28 -1.98
N ALA A 126 4.54 -5.40 -2.02
CA ALA A 126 5.82 -5.50 -2.70
C ALA A 126 5.64 -5.28 -4.22
N THR A 127 6.51 -4.48 -4.80
CA THR A 127 6.54 -4.21 -6.24
C THR A 127 7.90 -4.52 -6.83
N CYS A 128 8.00 -4.59 -8.15
CA CYS A 128 9.29 -4.76 -8.82
C CYS A 128 10.28 -3.62 -8.47
N ALA A 129 9.78 -2.42 -8.17
CA ALA A 129 10.62 -1.29 -7.75
C ALA A 129 10.99 -1.34 -6.26
N VAL A 130 10.08 -1.85 -5.43
CA VAL A 130 10.30 -1.97 -3.98
C VAL A 130 9.88 -3.37 -3.52
N PRO A 131 10.77 -4.36 -3.67
CA PRO A 131 10.49 -5.75 -3.30
C PRO A 131 10.31 -5.92 -1.79
N GLU A 132 11.04 -5.12 -1.01
CA GLU A 132 11.04 -5.14 0.45
C GLU A 132 10.76 -3.73 1.00
N PRO A 133 9.49 -3.38 1.26
CA PRO A 133 9.15 -2.08 1.84
C PRO A 133 9.68 -1.91 3.27
N GLU A 134 10.61 -0.99 3.51
CA GLU A 134 11.25 -0.78 4.83
C GLU A 134 10.30 -0.25 5.91
N VAL A 135 9.35 0.61 5.51
CA VAL A 135 8.41 1.26 6.43
C VAL A 135 7.01 1.12 5.85
N CYS A 136 6.22 0.23 6.44
CA CYS A 136 4.79 0.14 6.17
C CYS A 136 4.00 0.26 7.45
N GLY A 137 2.92 1.06 7.42
CA GLY A 137 2.00 1.19 8.55
C GLY A 137 1.22 -0.10 8.80
N LEU A 138 0.57 -0.19 9.96
CA LEU A 138 -0.35 -1.29 10.29
C LEU A 138 -1.70 -1.21 9.56
N THR A 139 -1.88 -0.20 8.72
CA THR A 139 -3.06 -0.06 7.87
C THR A 139 -3.03 -1.16 6.82
N CYS A 140 -4.13 -1.89 6.69
CA CYS A 140 -4.31 -2.84 5.62
C CYS A 140 -5.43 -2.41 4.67
N SER A 141 -5.33 -2.86 3.42
CA SER A 141 -6.39 -2.71 2.42
C SER A 141 -6.92 -4.08 2.05
N MET A 142 -8.18 -4.13 1.64
CA MET A 142 -8.82 -5.33 1.15
C MET A 142 -8.74 -5.35 -0.38
N GLY A 143 -8.42 -6.50 -0.96
CA GLY A 143 -8.29 -6.64 -2.41
C GLY A 143 -7.45 -7.83 -2.86
N CYS A 144 -7.03 -7.81 -4.13
CA CYS A 144 -6.13 -8.80 -4.70
C CYS A 144 -4.67 -8.34 -4.56
N PHE A 145 -3.84 -9.18 -3.96
CA PHE A 145 -2.43 -8.93 -3.70
C PHE A 145 -1.58 -9.99 -4.39
N CYS A 146 -0.36 -9.64 -4.78
CA CYS A 146 0.57 -10.63 -5.29
C CYS A 146 0.86 -11.68 -4.20
N LYS A 147 0.85 -12.95 -4.59
CA LYS A 147 1.23 -14.05 -3.70
C LYS A 147 2.69 -13.91 -3.27
N GLU A 148 3.05 -14.59 -2.19
CA GLU A 148 4.43 -14.67 -1.73
C GLU A 148 5.40 -15.07 -2.87
N GLY A 149 6.50 -14.32 -3.01
CA GLY A 149 7.49 -14.51 -4.09
C GLY A 149 7.15 -13.81 -5.42
N PHE A 150 5.98 -13.18 -5.53
CA PHE A 150 5.58 -12.37 -6.67
C PHE A 150 5.52 -10.88 -6.32
N TYR A 151 5.82 -10.05 -7.30
CA TYR A 151 5.93 -8.60 -7.18
C TYR A 151 5.05 -7.94 -8.22
N ARG A 152 4.34 -6.88 -7.84
CA ARG A 152 3.54 -6.13 -8.81
C ARG A 152 4.46 -5.38 -9.77
N ASP A 153 4.34 -5.66 -11.05
CA ASP A 153 5.05 -4.97 -12.10
C ASP A 153 4.37 -3.63 -12.41
N GLU A 154 5.15 -2.54 -12.44
CA GLU A 154 4.61 -1.19 -12.61
C GLU A 154 4.09 -0.95 -14.04
N VAL A 155 4.52 -1.75 -15.01
CA VAL A 155 4.20 -1.57 -16.44
C VAL A 155 2.99 -2.41 -16.84
N SER A 156 3.06 -3.71 -16.60
CA SER A 156 1.99 -4.65 -16.96
C SER A 156 0.86 -4.68 -15.92
N HIS A 157 1.12 -4.15 -14.71
CA HIS A 157 0.26 -4.28 -13.53
C HIS A 157 0.00 -5.72 -13.09
N MET A 158 0.71 -6.70 -13.64
CA MET A 158 0.62 -8.12 -13.27
C MET A 158 1.60 -8.49 -12.16
N CYS A 159 1.30 -9.56 -11.43
CA CYS A 159 2.19 -10.13 -10.43
C CYS A 159 3.17 -11.11 -11.10
N VAL A 160 4.45 -10.75 -11.08
CA VAL A 160 5.53 -11.49 -11.75
C VAL A 160 6.63 -11.87 -10.76
N THR A 161 7.47 -12.82 -11.12
CA THR A 161 8.70 -13.09 -10.38
C THR A 161 9.71 -11.98 -10.65
N MET A 162 10.69 -11.85 -9.76
CA MET A 162 11.71 -10.79 -9.83
C MET A 162 12.46 -10.76 -11.17
N ASP A 163 12.80 -11.93 -11.72
CA ASP A 163 13.50 -12.07 -13.00
C ASP A 163 12.64 -11.67 -14.21
N ASN A 164 11.32 -11.62 -14.03
CA ASN A 164 10.33 -11.27 -15.05
C ASN A 164 9.76 -9.86 -14.85
N CYS A 165 10.32 -9.07 -13.93
CA CYS A 165 10.00 -7.66 -13.83
C CYS A 165 10.30 -6.97 -15.15
N SER A 166 9.35 -6.18 -15.65
CA SER A 166 9.51 -5.48 -16.91
C SER A 166 10.64 -4.47 -16.75
N THR A 167 11.82 -4.79 -17.27
CA THR A 167 12.90 -3.81 -17.45
C THR A 167 12.48 -2.92 -18.61
N VAL A 168 11.67 -1.91 -18.33
CA VAL A 168 11.72 -0.72 -19.18
C VAL A 168 13.19 -0.30 -19.20
N ASP A 169 13.71 0.16 -20.34
CA ASP A 169 15.01 0.84 -20.43
C ASP A 169 14.97 2.09 -19.51
N MET A 170 15.04 1.87 -18.20
CA MET A 170 14.92 2.91 -17.16
C MET A 170 16.25 3.62 -16.96
N CYS A 171 17.33 3.06 -17.50
CA CYS A 171 18.67 3.63 -17.44
C CYS A 171 18.97 4.32 -18.76
N PHE A 172 18.92 5.64 -18.73
CA PHE A 172 19.14 6.47 -19.91
C PHE A 172 20.62 6.71 -20.20
N ASN A 173 21.51 6.46 -19.23
CA ASN A 173 22.94 6.65 -19.41
C ASN A 173 23.58 5.41 -20.02
N ALA A 174 24.63 5.63 -20.80
CA ALA A 174 25.40 4.53 -21.38
C ALA A 174 26.09 3.69 -20.28
N ASN A 175 26.15 2.38 -20.51
CA ASN A 175 26.79 1.41 -19.63
C ASN A 175 26.19 1.30 -18.22
N GLU A 176 24.90 1.59 -18.10
CA GLU A 176 24.11 1.27 -16.92
C GLU A 176 23.23 0.05 -17.18
N VAL A 177 23.01 -0.73 -16.12
CA VAL A 177 22.01 -1.79 -16.06
C VAL A 177 21.08 -1.50 -14.91
N TYR A 178 19.79 -1.81 -15.09
CA TYR A 178 18.84 -1.71 -14.00
C TYR A 178 19.05 -2.90 -13.07
N ASP A 179 19.55 -2.63 -11.87
CA ASP A 179 19.65 -3.62 -10.81
C ASP A 179 18.45 -3.43 -9.87
N ILE A 180 17.74 -4.53 -9.64
CA ILE A 180 16.47 -4.49 -8.93
C ILE A 180 16.68 -4.42 -7.40
N CYS A 181 17.89 -4.63 -6.89
CA CYS A 181 18.13 -4.76 -5.45
C CYS A 181 19.39 -4.06 -4.92
N ASN A 182 20.45 -3.91 -5.71
CA ASN A 182 21.74 -3.43 -5.24
C ASN A 182 22.03 -1.97 -5.64
N ALA A 183 21.04 -1.20 -6.08
CA ALA A 183 21.29 0.13 -6.63
C ALA A 183 21.81 1.16 -5.61
N THR A 184 21.69 0.88 -4.32
CA THR A 184 22.25 1.75 -3.26
C THR A 184 23.71 1.46 -2.95
N CYS A 185 24.25 0.37 -3.46
CA CYS A 185 25.59 -0.08 -3.11
C CYS A 185 26.38 -0.50 -4.36
N GLU A 186 26.53 0.43 -5.29
CA GLU A 186 27.35 0.20 -6.47
C GLU A 186 28.83 0.60 -6.25
N PRO A 187 29.78 -0.08 -6.93
CA PRO A 187 31.18 0.33 -6.95
C PRO A 187 31.41 1.73 -7.54
N THR A 188 32.25 2.53 -6.89
CA THR A 188 32.63 3.87 -7.37
C THR A 188 34.14 3.99 -7.53
N CYS A 189 34.61 5.00 -8.28
CA CYS A 189 36.05 5.29 -8.37
C CYS A 189 36.67 5.62 -6.99
N ALA A 190 35.89 6.18 -6.06
CA ALA A 190 36.35 6.48 -4.70
C ALA A 190 36.34 5.24 -3.79
N GLN A 191 35.39 4.33 -3.99
CA GLN A 191 35.22 3.10 -3.22
C GLN A 191 34.86 1.94 -4.18
N PRO A 192 35.86 1.29 -4.80
CA PRO A 192 35.64 0.19 -5.74
C PRO A 192 35.08 -1.08 -5.10
N GLU A 193 35.28 -1.23 -3.79
CA GLU A 193 34.79 -2.36 -2.99
C GLU A 193 33.95 -1.84 -1.83
N PRO A 194 32.69 -1.44 -2.09
CA PRO A 194 31.81 -1.02 -1.02
C PRO A 194 31.36 -2.22 -0.20
N ILE A 195 31.21 -2.01 1.11
CA ILE A 195 30.58 -3.00 1.99
C ILE A 195 29.09 -2.75 1.91
N CYS A 196 28.38 -3.65 1.25
CA CYS A 196 26.94 -3.52 1.04
C CYS A 196 26.16 -4.08 2.20
N ALA A 197 25.28 -3.25 2.75
CA ALA A 197 24.19 -3.75 3.58
C ALA A 197 23.21 -4.55 2.70
N LYS A 198 22.57 -5.56 3.28
CA LYS A 198 21.47 -6.28 2.61
C LYS A 198 20.21 -5.42 2.65
N VAL A 199 20.22 -4.33 1.89
CA VAL A 199 19.07 -3.42 1.74
C VAL A 199 18.72 -3.42 0.26
N CYS A 200 17.53 -3.95 -0.05
CA CYS A 200 17.08 -4.10 -1.42
C CYS A 200 16.46 -2.81 -1.92
N LYS A 201 17.11 -2.15 -2.86
CA LYS A 201 16.56 -0.99 -3.57
C LYS A 201 16.93 -1.06 -5.05
N SER A 202 15.92 -0.94 -5.90
CA SER A 202 16.11 -0.93 -7.34
C SER A 202 16.65 0.40 -7.85
N GLY A 203 17.30 0.36 -9.02
CA GLY A 203 17.84 1.53 -9.69
C GLY A 203 18.94 1.19 -10.69
N CYS A 204 19.48 2.21 -11.33
CA CYS A 204 20.52 2.04 -12.34
C CYS A 204 21.89 1.97 -11.67
N ILE A 205 22.63 0.89 -11.95
CA ILE A 205 24.02 0.72 -11.55
C ILE A 205 24.90 0.61 -12.79
N CYS A 206 26.19 0.86 -12.61
CA CYS A 206 27.15 0.59 -13.67
C CYS A 206 27.19 -0.91 -14.03
N SER A 207 27.28 -1.20 -15.34
CA SER A 207 27.44 -2.57 -15.85
C SER A 207 28.61 -3.29 -15.17
N PRO A 208 28.55 -4.63 -15.01
CA PRO A 208 29.58 -5.40 -14.33
C PRO A 208 30.99 -5.07 -14.85
N GLY A 209 31.90 -4.73 -13.93
CA GLY A 209 33.28 -4.36 -14.25
C GLY A 209 33.56 -2.87 -14.44
N LEU A 210 32.53 -2.01 -14.37
CA LEU A 210 32.65 -0.56 -14.42
C LEU A 210 32.46 0.06 -13.03
N LEU A 211 33.05 1.24 -12.82
CA LEU A 211 32.94 2.03 -11.60
C LEU A 211 32.24 3.35 -11.92
N ARG A 212 31.39 3.83 -11.02
CA ARG A 212 30.79 5.15 -11.17
C ARG A 212 31.80 6.25 -10.85
N SER A 213 31.98 7.20 -11.76
CA SER A 213 32.85 8.36 -11.60
C SER A 213 32.19 9.43 -10.71
N PRO A 214 32.95 10.40 -10.19
CA PRO A 214 32.40 11.56 -9.47
C PRO A 214 31.40 12.39 -10.31
N GLU A 215 31.53 12.36 -11.63
CA GLU A 215 30.65 13.03 -12.59
C GLU A 215 29.37 12.21 -12.90
N GLY A 216 29.26 11.00 -12.35
CA GLY A 216 28.11 10.11 -12.51
C GLY A 216 28.22 9.14 -13.68
N GLU A 217 29.32 9.14 -14.43
CA GLU A 217 29.50 8.26 -15.60
C GLU A 217 30.06 6.89 -15.20
N CYS A 218 29.62 5.83 -15.89
CA CYS A 218 30.15 4.48 -15.71
C CYS A 218 31.41 4.26 -16.56
N VAL A 219 32.56 4.16 -15.90
CA VAL A 219 33.87 4.11 -16.53
C VAL A 219 34.67 2.89 -16.09
N SER A 220 35.63 2.46 -16.92
CA SER A 220 36.58 1.43 -16.50
C SER A 220 37.53 1.98 -15.44
N VAL A 221 38.12 1.10 -14.64
CA VAL A 221 39.06 1.46 -13.55
C VAL A 221 40.20 2.38 -14.05
N GLU A 222 40.70 2.15 -15.26
CA GLU A 222 41.77 2.93 -15.88
C GLU A 222 41.37 4.38 -16.19
N LYS A 223 40.07 4.63 -16.35
CA LYS A 223 39.49 5.95 -16.66
C LYS A 223 39.03 6.70 -15.42
N CYS A 224 39.17 6.13 -14.23
CA CYS A 224 38.87 6.85 -13.00
C CYS A 224 39.83 8.06 -12.85
N PRO A 225 39.33 9.24 -12.42
CA PRO A 225 40.17 10.40 -12.23
C PRO A 225 41.24 10.12 -11.16
N PRO A 226 42.47 10.64 -11.32
CA PRO A 226 43.50 10.50 -10.31
C PRO A 226 43.01 11.12 -9.01
N SER A 227 42.85 10.29 -7.97
CA SER A 227 42.41 10.73 -6.65
C SER A 227 43.32 11.85 -6.14
N ASN A 228 42.72 12.96 -5.70
CA ASN A 228 43.44 14.09 -5.13
C ASN A 228 43.91 13.70 -3.71
N GLY A 229 44.95 12.86 -3.66
CA GLY A 229 45.48 12.25 -2.44
C GLY A 229 46.05 10.85 -2.69
N THR A 230 47.36 10.81 -3.01
CA THR A 230 48.27 9.64 -3.05
C THR A 230 47.93 8.44 -3.96
N LYS A 231 48.49 8.48 -5.19
CA LYS A 231 49.12 7.39 -5.97
C LYS A 231 48.25 6.15 -6.40
N PRO A 232 48.68 5.37 -7.42
CA PRO A 232 47.82 4.59 -8.32
C PRO A 232 47.36 3.25 -7.73
N ASP A 233 46.52 3.29 -6.70
CA ASP A 233 46.17 2.11 -5.89
C ASP A 233 44.80 1.49 -6.23
N VAL A 234 43.97 2.17 -7.04
CA VAL A 234 42.65 1.68 -7.44
C VAL A 234 42.76 0.45 -8.35
N LEU A 235 43.64 0.50 -9.36
CA LEU A 235 43.89 -0.62 -10.28
C LEU A 235 44.55 -1.80 -9.58
N ASN A 236 45.54 -1.55 -8.71
CA ASN A 236 46.20 -2.62 -7.95
C ASN A 236 45.25 -3.29 -6.97
N LYS A 237 44.38 -2.53 -6.30
CA LYS A 237 43.35 -3.09 -5.40
C LYS A 237 42.36 -3.96 -6.18
N TYR A 238 41.86 -3.46 -7.30
CA TYR A 238 40.94 -4.19 -8.19
C TYR A 238 41.57 -5.45 -8.79
N LEU A 239 42.81 -5.38 -9.28
CA LEU A 239 43.57 -6.53 -9.77
C LEU A 239 43.90 -7.53 -8.64
N SER A 240 44.18 -7.06 -7.43
CA SER A 240 44.39 -7.96 -6.27
C SER A 240 43.13 -8.77 -5.97
N THR A 241 41.96 -8.18 -6.16
CA THR A 241 40.66 -8.82 -5.92
C THR A 241 40.33 -9.82 -7.01
N ILE A 242 40.56 -9.46 -8.28
CA ILE A 242 40.46 -10.41 -9.41
C ILE A 242 41.41 -11.60 -9.18
N ASN A 243 42.67 -11.35 -8.81
CA ASN A 243 43.65 -12.42 -8.55
C ASN A 243 43.26 -13.32 -7.37
N LYS A 244 42.63 -12.76 -6.33
CA LYS A 244 42.08 -13.52 -5.19
C LYS A 244 40.89 -14.40 -5.60
N ILE A 245 40.02 -13.92 -6.49
CA ILE A 245 38.85 -14.66 -6.99
C ILE A 245 39.29 -15.75 -7.98
N LEU A 246 40.29 -15.49 -8.81
CA LEU A 246 40.77 -16.42 -9.85
C LEU A 246 41.83 -17.41 -9.36
N HIS A 247 42.24 -17.37 -8.08
CA HIS A 247 43.38 -18.13 -7.54
C HIS A 247 44.66 -18.01 -8.38
N LEU A 248 44.85 -16.90 -9.10
CA LEU A 248 46.06 -16.65 -9.86
C LEU A 248 47.13 -16.14 -8.91
N THR A 249 47.81 -17.06 -8.23
CA THR A 249 49.05 -16.75 -7.51
C THR A 249 50.13 -16.45 -8.55
N ALA A 250 50.64 -15.22 -8.52
CA ALA A 250 51.81 -14.81 -9.29
C ALA A 250 52.99 -15.75 -8.99
N VAL A 251 53.53 -16.37 -10.03
CA VAL A 251 54.82 -17.07 -10.03
C VAL A 251 55.94 -16.06 -10.24
#